data_AF-Q130W8-F1
#
_entry.id   AF-Q130W8-F1
#
_cell.length_a   1.000
_cell.length_b   1.000
_cell.length_c   1.000
_cell.angle_alpha   90.00
_cell.angle_beta   90.00
_cell.angle_gamma   90.00
#
_symmetry.space_group_name_H-M   'P 1'
#
loop_
_entity.id
_entity.type
_entity.pdbx_description
1 polymer ?
#
loop_
_entity_poly.entity_id
_entity_poly.type
_entity_poly.pdbx_seq_one_letter_code
_entity_poly.pdbx_strand_id
1 'polypeptide(L)'
;MKPRLNPIAAAPDAYKAMVALETYLKGSGLESSLIELVKMRASQINGCAFCLDMHSKDARAHGETEQRLYLLDAWRESPARSSRPRAAAI
;
A
#
# COMPACT_ATOMS: atom_id res chain seq x y z
N MET A 1 -8.24 12.24 -11.30
CA MET A 1 -8.30 13.16 -10.13
C MET A 1 -7.45 14.39 -10.45
N LYS A 2 -7.96 15.62 -10.28
CA LYS A 2 -7.16 16.85 -10.52
C LYS A 2 -6.49 17.29 -9.21
N PRO A 3 -5.15 17.30 -9.12
CA PRO A 3 -4.46 17.68 -7.88
C PRO A 3 -4.60 19.18 -7.59
N ARG A 4 -4.67 19.55 -6.30
CA ARG A 4 -4.71 20.95 -5.83
C ARG A 4 -3.32 21.60 -5.77
N LEU A 5 -2.27 20.79 -5.67
CA LEU A 5 -0.88 21.20 -5.55
C LEU A 5 0.00 20.17 -6.28
N ASN A 6 1.10 20.60 -6.89
CA ASN A 6 2.16 19.71 -7.33
C ASN A 6 3.23 19.59 -6.23
N PRO A 7 3.27 18.48 -5.46
CA PRO A 7 4.21 18.34 -4.34
C PRO A 7 5.67 18.28 -4.80
N ILE A 8 5.94 17.78 -6.02
CA ILE A 8 7.29 17.70 -6.58
C ILE A 8 7.86 19.10 -6.78
N ALA A 9 7.04 20.01 -7.32
CA ALA A 9 7.46 21.39 -7.54
C ALA A 9 7.44 22.23 -6.25
N ALA A 10 6.47 21.98 -5.35
CA ALA A 10 6.28 22.77 -4.14
C ALA A 10 7.30 22.45 -3.03
N ALA A 11 7.74 21.19 -2.92
CA ALA A 11 8.70 20.75 -1.91
C ALA A 11 9.58 19.60 -2.44
N PRO A 12 10.55 19.89 -3.33
CA PRO A 12 11.36 18.86 -4.00
C PRO A 12 12.13 17.95 -3.03
N ASP A 13 12.73 18.53 -1.97
CA ASP A 13 13.53 17.76 -1.01
C ASP A 13 12.65 16.85 -0.14
N ALA A 14 11.46 17.30 0.24
CA ALA A 14 10.49 16.47 0.95
C ALA A 14 10.03 15.31 0.07
N TYR A 15 9.74 15.57 -1.21
CA TYR A 15 9.38 14.51 -2.16
C TYR A 15 10.53 13.52 -2.35
N LYS A 16 11.78 14.00 -2.43
CA LYS A 16 12.97 13.14 -2.51
C LYS A 16 13.11 12.24 -1.29
N ALA A 17 12.86 12.75 -0.09
CA ALA A 17 12.89 11.95 1.13
C ALA A 17 11.81 10.85 1.13
N MET A 18 10.60 11.17 0.66
CA MET A 18 9.52 10.17 0.50
C MET A 18 9.89 9.07 -0.51
N VAL A 19 10.53 9.43 -1.62
CA VAL A 19 11.05 8.44 -2.59
C VAL A 19 12.13 7.56 -1.98
N ALA A 20 13.03 8.13 -1.18
CA ALA A 20 14.08 7.36 -0.51
C ALA A 20 13.51 6.31 0.47
N LEU A 21 12.44 6.66 1.20
CA LEU A 21 11.72 5.70 2.04
C LEU A 21 11.13 4.55 1.21
N GLU A 22 10.51 4.86 0.08
CA GLU A 22 9.97 3.84 -0.83
C GLU A 22 11.08 2.93 -1.40
N THR A 23 12.23 3.49 -1.78
CA THR A 23 13.39 2.73 -2.24
C THR A 23 13.90 1.78 -1.16
N TYR A 24 13.98 2.24 0.09
CA TYR A 24 14.37 1.39 1.21
C TYR A 24 13.41 0.21 1.40
N LEU A 25 12.09 0.46 1.37
CA LEU A 25 11.09 -0.61 1.53
C LEU A 25 11.23 -1.69 0.45
N LYS A 26 11.48 -1.30 -0.81
CA LYS A 26 11.72 -2.24 -1.91
C LYS A 26 12.96 -3.12 -1.69
N GLY A 27 13.96 -2.62 -0.95
CA GLY A 27 15.18 -3.36 -0.60
C GLY A 27 15.13 -4.07 0.76
N SER A 28 14.03 -3.98 1.50
CA SER A 28 13.94 -4.43 2.90
C SER A 28 13.87 -5.96 3.10
N GLY A 29 13.75 -6.74 2.01
CA GLY A 29 13.51 -8.18 2.06
C GLY A 29 12.06 -8.56 2.41
N LEU A 30 11.18 -7.58 2.65
CA LEU A 30 9.74 -7.81 2.72
C LEU A 30 9.20 -8.15 1.33
N GLU A 31 8.21 -9.03 1.29
CA GLU A 31 7.53 -9.39 0.06
C GLU A 31 6.76 -8.18 -0.48
N SER A 32 6.90 -7.88 -1.78
CA SER A 32 6.22 -6.75 -2.42
C SER A 32 4.70 -6.83 -2.24
N SER A 33 4.13 -8.03 -2.33
CA SER A 33 2.70 -8.29 -2.08
C SER A 33 2.27 -7.80 -0.69
N LEU A 34 3.08 -8.09 0.34
CA LEU A 34 2.81 -7.67 1.70
C LEU A 34 2.89 -6.14 1.85
N ILE A 35 3.91 -5.51 1.25
CA ILE A 35 4.08 -4.06 1.27
C ILE A 35 2.83 -3.38 0.68
N GLU A 36 2.34 -3.85 -0.47
CA GLU A 36 1.18 -3.26 -1.11
C GLU A 36 -0.12 -3.49 -0.32
N LEU A 37 -0.30 -4.64 0.32
CA LEU A 37 -1.44 -4.84 1.24
C LEU A 37 -1.42 -3.87 2.43
N VAL A 38 -0.25 -3.63 3.04
CA VAL A 38 -0.12 -2.66 4.14
C VAL A 38 -0.45 -1.25 3.67
N LYS A 39 0.13 -0.81 2.55
CA LYS A 39 -0.15 0.51 1.98
C LYS A 39 -1.62 0.66 1.59
N MET A 40 -2.24 -0.39 1.03
CA MET A 40 -3.64 -0.39 0.67
C MET A 40 -4.53 -0.30 1.93
N ARG A 41 -4.26 -1.06 2.98
CA ARG A 41 -5.05 -1.00 4.23
C ARG A 41 -4.92 0.35 4.94
N ALA A 42 -3.72 0.89 5.04
CA ALA A 42 -3.50 2.24 5.57
C ALA A 42 -4.27 3.29 4.73
N SER A 43 -4.33 3.12 3.42
CA SER A 43 -5.09 4.01 2.52
C SER A 43 -6.60 3.89 2.69
N GLN A 44 -7.12 2.70 3.00
CA GLN A 44 -8.55 2.50 3.33
C GLN A 44 -8.92 3.26 4.60
N ILE A 45 -8.11 3.11 5.67
CA ILE A 45 -8.31 3.80 6.95
C ILE A 45 -8.25 5.32 6.77
N ASN A 46 -7.31 5.80 5.95
CA ASN A 46 -7.10 7.24 5.71
C ASN A 46 -8.01 7.83 4.63
N GLY A 47 -8.85 7.03 3.96
CA GLY A 47 -9.73 7.50 2.88
C GLY A 47 -8.99 8.08 1.67
N CYS A 48 -7.78 7.59 1.35
CA CYS A 48 -6.99 8.12 0.24
C CYS A 48 -7.26 7.38 -1.07
N ALA A 49 -8.21 7.87 -1.86
CA ALA A 49 -8.60 7.25 -3.14
C ALA A 49 -7.44 7.15 -4.15
N PHE A 50 -6.50 8.10 -4.16
CA PHE A 50 -5.32 8.05 -5.03
C PHE A 50 -4.43 6.86 -4.67
N CYS A 51 -4.13 6.69 -3.38
CA CYS A 51 -3.30 5.58 -2.91
C CYS A 51 -4.01 4.24 -3.07
N LEU A 52 -5.33 4.18 -2.91
CA LEU A 52 -6.10 2.95 -3.13
C LEU A 52 -6.05 2.49 -4.60
N ASP A 53 -6.24 3.40 -5.55
CA ASP A 53 -6.14 3.08 -6.98
C ASP A 53 -4.74 2.56 -7.35
N MET A 54 -3.70 3.24 -6.88
CA MET A 54 -2.30 2.86 -7.11
C MET A 54 -1.95 1.50 -6.48
N HIS A 55 -2.10 1.37 -5.16
CA HIS A 55 -1.67 0.17 -4.45
C HIS A 55 -2.51 -1.06 -4.78
N SER A 56 -3.77 -0.90 -5.18
CA SER A 56 -4.56 -2.04 -5.67
C SER A 56 -4.08 -2.57 -7.03
N LYS A 57 -3.51 -1.72 -7.90
CA LYS A 57 -2.93 -2.16 -9.18
C LYS A 57 -1.58 -2.84 -8.95
N ASP A 58 -0.74 -2.25 -8.09
CA ASP A 58 0.57 -2.80 -7.75
C ASP A 58 0.44 -4.14 -7.02
N ALA A 59 -0.52 -4.27 -6.09
CA ALA A 59 -0.83 -5.54 -5.43
C ALA A 59 -1.20 -6.65 -6.43
N ARG A 60 -2.06 -6.34 -7.42
CA ARG A 60 -2.40 -7.29 -8.50
C ARG A 60 -1.18 -7.66 -9.34
N ALA A 61 -0.34 -6.69 -9.67
CA ALA A 61 0.90 -6.94 -10.40
C ALA A 61 1.88 -7.84 -9.62
N HIS A 62 1.78 -7.84 -8.28
CA HIS A 62 2.52 -8.72 -7.39
C HIS A 62 1.81 -10.04 -7.04
N GLY A 63 0.70 -10.35 -7.70
CA GLY A 63 0.03 -11.65 -7.59
C GLY A 63 -1.04 -11.75 -6.51
N GLU A 64 -1.46 -10.64 -5.90
CA GLU A 64 -2.63 -10.67 -5.02
C GLU A 64 -3.91 -11.04 -5.77
N THR A 65 -4.81 -11.70 -5.06
CA THR A 65 -6.11 -12.12 -5.60
C THR A 65 -7.18 -11.09 -5.27
N GLU A 66 -8.18 -10.95 -6.15
CA GLU A 66 -9.32 -10.06 -5.89
C GLU A 66 -10.01 -10.40 -4.56
N GLN A 67 -10.12 -11.69 -4.21
CA GLN A 67 -10.69 -12.12 -2.94
C GLN A 67 -9.93 -11.54 -1.74
N ARG A 68 -8.59 -11.54 -1.76
CA ARG A 68 -7.78 -10.96 -0.68
C ARG A 68 -7.88 -9.44 -0.65
N LEU A 69 -7.93 -8.79 -1.81
CA LEU A 69 -8.09 -7.33 -1.90
C LEU A 69 -9.45 -6.87 -1.36
N TYR A 70 -10.54 -7.56 -1.72
CA TYR A 70 -11.89 -7.24 -1.25
C TYR A 70 -12.07 -7.48 0.24
N LEU A 71 -11.46 -8.54 0.78
CA LEU A 71 -11.56 -8.87 2.20
C LEU A 71 -10.53 -8.14 3.07
N LEU A 72 -9.66 -7.30 2.51
CA LEU A 72 -8.62 -6.61 3.27
C LEU A 72 -9.19 -5.66 4.33
N ASP A 73 -10.32 -5.00 4.06
CA ASP A 73 -10.96 -4.11 5.05
C ASP A 73 -11.45 -4.90 6.28
N ALA A 74 -11.91 -6.13 6.04
CA ALA A 74 -12.38 -7.06 7.07
C ALA A 74 -11.34 -8.15 7.42
N TRP A 75 -10.03 -7.86 7.28
CA TRP A 75 -8.97 -8.88 7.33
C TRP A 75 -8.92 -9.72 8.62
N ARG A 76 -9.40 -9.17 9.75
CA ARG A 76 -9.43 -9.87 11.04
C ARG A 76 -10.35 -11.10 11.02
N GLU A 77 -11.47 -10.98 10.31
CA GLU A 77 -12.50 -12.01 10.15
C GLU A 77 -12.37 -12.80 8.84
N SER A 78 -11.47 -12.38 7.95
CA SER A 78 -11.30 -12.99 6.64
C SER A 78 -10.66 -14.38 6.71
N PRO A 79 -11.23 -15.41 6.05
CA PRO A 79 -10.59 -16.71 5.90
C PRO A 79 -9.40 -16.65 4.93
N ALA A 80 -9.30 -15.61 4.10
CA ALA A 80 -8.20 -15.41 3.14
C ALA A 80 -6.92 -14.85 3.80
N ARG A 81 -6.87 -14.83 5.14
CA ARG A 81 -5.71 -14.40 5.93
C ARG A 81 -4.56 -15.37 5.69
N SER A 82 -3.37 -14.85 5.34
CA SER A 82 -2.20 -15.71 5.21
C SER A 82 -1.83 -16.33 6.56
N SER A 83 -1.17 -17.48 6.53
CA SER A 83 -0.66 -18.18 7.72
C SER A 83 0.48 -17.45 8.43
N ARG A 84 0.94 -16.30 7.91
CA ARG A 84 2.05 -15.53 8.48
C ARG A 84 1.64 -14.78 9.75
N PRO A 85 2.59 -14.56 10.68
CA PRO A 85 2.29 -13.93 11.97
C PRO A 85 1.62 -12.57 11.82
N ARG A 86 0.59 -12.36 12.66
CA ARG A 86 -0.33 -11.21 12.78
C ARG A 86 0.27 -9.79 12.79
N ALA A 87 1.60 -9.64 12.80
CA ALA A 87 2.25 -8.36 13.08
C ALA A 87 2.24 -7.36 11.92
N ALA A 88 2.07 -7.83 10.67
CA ALA A 88 2.19 -6.97 9.49
C ALA A 88 0.85 -6.47 8.92
N ALA A 89 -0.30 -6.87 9.46
CA ALA A 89 -1.59 -6.33 9.06
C ALA A 89 -2.06 -5.34 10.14
N ILE A 90 -1.83 -4.05 9.90
CA ILE A 90 -2.49 -2.96 10.63
C ILE A 90 -3.72 -2.58 9.80
#